data_AF-A0A016SIS5-F1
#
_entry.id   AF-A0A016SIS5-F1
#
_cell.length_a   1.000
_cell.length_b   1.000
_cell.length_c   1.000
_cell.angle_alpha   90.00
_cell.angle_beta   90.00
_cell.angle_gamma   90.00
#
_symmetry.space_group_name_H-M   'P 1'
#
loop_
_entity.id
_entity.type
_entity.pdbx_description
1 polymer ?
#
loop_
_entity_poly.entity_id
_entity_poly.type
_entity_poly.pdbx_seq_one_letter_code
_entity_poly.pdbx_strand_id
1 'polypeptide(L)'
;MFTILLVTVVVSMLPSSAVELVLDHPEKCMLHRPFRTILNKFHNELRQSVGQGEAVVKGNSLGPAREMYGLVYDCSLEEEASHEMTLPGFAALYNRGVISFSGEYKGSANTALEKILPTLYDDENSLRQLIYPKAARFGCWGKLKKGNTAGNRRMEFVCLYDKK
;
A
#
# COMPACT_ATOMS: atom_id res chain seq x y z
N MET A 1 -43.95 31.52 -32.77
CA MET A 1 -42.56 31.51 -32.27
C MET A 1 -42.51 30.50 -31.12
N PHE A 2 -41.89 29.33 -31.33
CA PHE A 2 -41.78 28.29 -30.31
C PHE A 2 -40.40 28.36 -29.66
N THR A 3 -40.35 28.67 -28.36
CA THR A 3 -39.16 28.60 -27.54
C THR A 3 -38.93 27.15 -27.10
N ILE A 4 -37.86 26.52 -27.58
CA ILE A 4 -37.42 25.19 -27.16
C ILE A 4 -36.57 25.35 -25.91
N LEU A 5 -37.04 24.82 -24.78
CA LEU A 5 -36.25 24.72 -23.55
C LEU A 5 -35.21 23.60 -23.71
N LEU A 6 -33.94 23.97 -23.76
CA LEU A 6 -32.80 23.05 -23.68
C LEU A 6 -32.58 22.68 -22.22
N VAL A 7 -33.01 21.47 -21.83
CA VAL A 7 -32.68 20.89 -20.53
C VAL A 7 -31.26 20.32 -20.63
N THR A 8 -30.27 21.06 -20.16
CA THR A 8 -28.91 20.56 -19.98
C THR A 8 -28.87 19.63 -18.76
N VAL A 9 -28.81 18.32 -19.02
CA VAL A 9 -28.52 17.32 -17.99
C VAL A 9 -27.03 17.42 -17.64
N VAL A 10 -26.73 18.09 -16.53
CA VAL A 10 -25.38 18.10 -15.95
C VAL A 10 -25.19 16.78 -15.22
N VAL A 11 -24.56 15.81 -15.87
CA VAL A 11 -24.12 14.56 -15.23
C VAL A 11 -22.90 14.91 -14.38
N SER A 12 -23.10 15.14 -13.08
CA SER A 12 -22.02 15.28 -12.12
C SER A 12 -21.36 13.92 -11.90
N MET A 13 -20.36 13.61 -12.73
CA MET A 13 -19.41 12.55 -12.43
C MET A 13 -18.59 13.00 -11.21
N LEU A 14 -19.01 12.60 -10.01
CA LEU A 14 -18.09 12.61 -8.87
C LEU A 14 -16.88 11.76 -9.28
N PRO A 15 -15.66 12.29 -9.30
CA PRO A 15 -14.50 11.45 -9.52
C PRO A 15 -14.40 10.55 -8.30
N SER A 16 -14.85 9.30 -8.43
CA SER A 16 -14.47 8.25 -7.49
C SER A 16 -13.00 7.98 -7.74
N SER A 17 -12.11 8.78 -7.16
CA SER A 17 -10.66 8.55 -7.06
C SER A 17 -10.36 7.38 -6.11
N ALA A 18 -11.14 6.31 -6.19
CA ALA A 18 -10.84 5.06 -5.51
C ALA A 18 -9.63 4.46 -6.22
N VAL A 19 -8.51 4.35 -5.51
CA VAL A 19 -7.34 3.62 -6.00
C VAL A 19 -7.75 2.16 -6.26
N GLU A 20 -7.75 1.78 -7.54
CA GLU A 20 -8.03 0.41 -7.96
C GLU A 20 -6.84 -0.52 -7.64
N LEU A 21 -7.14 -1.78 -7.28
CA LEU A 21 -6.13 -2.83 -7.15
C LEU A 21 -5.84 -3.42 -8.52
N VAL A 22 -4.73 -3.02 -9.13
CA VAL A 22 -4.21 -3.61 -10.38
C VAL A 22 -3.21 -4.71 -10.02
N LEU A 23 -3.40 -5.90 -10.59
CA LEU A 23 -2.56 -7.08 -10.34
C LEU A 23 -1.64 -7.40 -11.53
N ASP A 24 -0.38 -7.67 -11.25
CA ASP A 24 0.59 -8.30 -12.15
C ASP A 24 0.88 -9.73 -11.65
N HIS A 25 1.08 -10.68 -12.57
CA HIS A 25 1.22 -12.13 -12.28
C HIS A 25 0.13 -12.73 -11.34
N PRO A 26 -1.17 -12.48 -11.57
CA PRO A 26 -2.25 -12.77 -10.62
C PRO A 26 -2.31 -14.23 -10.12
N GLU A 27 -1.84 -15.18 -10.92
CA GLU A 27 -1.77 -16.61 -10.61
C GLU A 27 -0.86 -16.95 -9.42
N LYS A 28 0.10 -16.08 -9.09
CA LYS A 28 1.04 -16.28 -7.98
C LYS A 28 0.55 -15.73 -6.65
N CYS A 29 -0.54 -14.98 -6.64
CA CYS A 29 -0.99 -14.32 -5.42
C CYS A 29 -1.58 -15.34 -4.43
N MET A 30 -0.97 -15.41 -3.26
CA MET A 30 -1.30 -16.29 -2.14
C MET A 30 -1.99 -15.53 -0.98
N LEU A 31 -1.75 -14.23 -0.85
CA LEU A 31 -2.26 -13.39 0.22
C LEU A 31 -3.76 -13.14 0.02
N HIS A 32 -4.49 -13.22 1.13
CA HIS A 32 -5.92 -12.97 1.17
C HIS A 32 -6.26 -11.60 0.55
N ARG A 33 -7.18 -11.57 -0.43
CA ARG A 33 -7.46 -10.40 -1.28
C ARG A 33 -7.76 -9.11 -0.49
N PRO A 34 -8.56 -9.11 0.60
CA PRO A 34 -8.74 -7.93 1.45
C PRO A 34 -7.43 -7.29 1.96
N PHE A 35 -6.42 -8.08 2.31
CA PHE A 35 -5.13 -7.50 2.72
C PHE A 35 -4.43 -6.82 1.54
N ARG A 36 -4.43 -7.44 0.35
CA ARG A 36 -3.89 -6.81 -0.87
C ARG A 36 -4.58 -5.49 -1.16
N THR A 37 -5.91 -5.45 -1.06
CA THR A 37 -6.69 -4.22 -1.26
C THR A 37 -6.30 -3.12 -0.26
N ILE A 38 -6.21 -3.44 1.03
CA ILE A 38 -5.81 -2.48 2.08
C ILE A 38 -4.39 -1.97 1.84
N LEU A 39 -3.45 -2.87 1.54
CA LEU A 39 -2.06 -2.53 1.27
C LEU A 39 -1.93 -1.63 0.02
N ASN A 40 -2.57 -2.01 -1.08
CA ASN A 40 -2.59 -1.23 -2.33
C ASN A 40 -3.14 0.17 -2.09
N LYS A 41 -4.30 0.26 -1.42
CA LYS A 41 -4.93 1.54 -1.12
C LYS A 41 -3.99 2.44 -0.31
N PHE A 42 -3.44 1.93 0.80
CA PHE A 42 -2.53 2.70 1.65
C PHE A 42 -1.33 3.26 0.89
N HIS A 43 -0.67 2.44 0.08
CA HIS A 43 0.51 2.86 -0.67
C HIS A 43 0.17 3.92 -1.72
N ASN A 44 -0.86 3.64 -2.52
CA ASN A 44 -1.16 4.47 -3.69
C ASN A 44 -1.92 5.75 -3.33
N GLU A 45 -2.71 5.78 -2.25
CA GLU A 45 -3.29 7.03 -1.75
C GLU A 45 -2.20 7.98 -1.23
N LEU A 46 -1.22 7.46 -0.48
CA LEU A 46 -0.07 8.27 -0.05
C LEU A 46 0.70 8.79 -1.26
N ARG A 47 1.00 7.92 -2.23
CA ARG A 47 1.74 8.31 -3.45
C ARG A 47 0.98 9.33 -4.28
N GLN A 48 -0.34 9.17 -4.45
CA GLN A 48 -1.17 10.15 -5.14
C GLN A 48 -1.08 11.51 -4.47
N SER A 49 -1.22 11.56 -3.13
CA SER A 49 -1.12 12.80 -2.35
C SER A 49 0.27 13.43 -2.44
N VAL A 50 1.35 12.62 -2.45
CA VAL A 50 2.73 13.12 -2.66
C VAL A 50 2.89 13.66 -4.08
N GLY A 51 2.34 12.98 -5.09
CA GLY A 51 2.40 13.43 -6.48
C GLY A 51 1.73 14.79 -6.69
N GLN A 52 0.66 15.05 -5.94
CA GLN A 52 -0.06 16.33 -5.91
C GLN A 52 0.62 17.39 -5.02
N GLY A 53 1.61 17.02 -4.20
CA GLY A 53 2.24 17.93 -3.24
C GLY A 53 1.38 18.24 -2.02
N GLU A 54 0.37 17.42 -1.73
CA GLU A 54 -0.60 17.62 -0.65
C GLU A 54 -0.30 16.75 0.59
N ALA A 55 0.64 15.80 0.47
CA ALA A 55 0.92 14.85 1.53
C ALA A 55 1.57 15.52 2.74
N VAL A 56 0.87 15.44 3.88
CA VAL A 56 1.35 15.87 5.18
C VAL A 56 1.32 14.69 6.14
N VAL A 57 2.46 14.35 6.72
CA VAL A 57 2.62 13.27 7.69
C VAL A 57 3.10 13.88 9.00
N LYS A 58 2.33 13.70 10.07
CA LYS A 58 2.63 14.25 11.40
C LYS A 58 2.90 15.76 11.41
N GLY A 59 2.17 16.51 10.59
CA GLY A 59 2.35 17.96 10.45
C GLY A 59 3.51 18.41 9.57
N ASN A 60 4.30 17.47 9.02
CA ASN A 60 5.38 17.77 8.09
C ASN A 60 4.95 17.50 6.64
N SER A 61 5.13 18.48 5.76
CA SER A 61 4.95 18.28 4.32
C SER A 61 6.00 17.30 3.77
N LEU A 62 5.59 16.41 2.87
CA LEU A 62 6.50 15.50 2.15
C LEU A 62 7.12 16.12 0.89
N GLY A 63 6.99 17.44 0.73
CA GLY A 63 7.56 18.22 -0.36
C GLY A 63 6.52 18.67 -1.40
N PRO A 64 6.96 19.42 -2.43
CA PRO A 64 6.09 19.89 -3.49
C PRO A 64 5.62 18.76 -4.40
N ALA A 65 4.64 19.07 -5.25
CA ALA A 65 4.19 18.17 -6.31
C ALA A 65 5.37 17.70 -7.16
N ARG A 66 5.37 16.40 -7.49
CA ARG A 66 6.44 15.76 -8.25
C ARG A 66 5.90 14.54 -9.00
N GLU A 67 6.59 14.14 -10.06
CA GLU A 67 6.29 12.89 -10.73
C GLU A 67 6.34 11.72 -9.73
N MET A 68 5.28 10.93 -9.70
CA MET A 68 5.12 9.82 -8.77
C MET A 68 4.43 8.66 -9.49
N TYR A 69 5.13 7.55 -9.64
CA TYR A 69 4.52 6.35 -10.19
C TYR A 69 3.55 5.73 -9.17
N GLY A 70 2.36 5.37 -9.63
CA GLY A 70 1.50 4.43 -8.93
C GLY A 70 2.17 3.05 -8.89
N LEU A 71 1.88 2.28 -7.85
CA LEU A 71 2.37 0.92 -7.68
C LEU A 71 1.33 -0.07 -8.21
N VAL A 72 1.76 -0.93 -9.12
CA VAL A 72 1.05 -2.15 -9.49
C VAL A 72 1.36 -3.22 -8.45
N TYR A 73 0.34 -3.95 -8.00
CA TYR A 73 0.53 -5.06 -7.08
C TYR A 73 1.04 -6.29 -7.84
N ASP A 74 2.30 -6.65 -7.68
CA ASP A 74 2.96 -7.76 -8.37
C ASP A 74 3.02 -9.00 -7.47
N CYS A 75 2.30 -10.04 -7.86
CA CYS A 75 2.25 -11.28 -7.10
C CYS A 75 3.58 -12.06 -7.14
N SER A 76 4.46 -11.82 -8.11
CA SER A 76 5.84 -12.37 -8.05
C SER A 76 6.63 -11.72 -6.90
N LEU A 77 6.46 -10.41 -6.67
CA LEU A 77 7.07 -9.73 -5.52
C LEU A 77 6.42 -10.16 -4.19
N GLU A 78 5.14 -10.54 -4.20
CA GLU A 78 4.47 -11.14 -3.04
C GLU A 78 5.10 -12.50 -2.67
N GLU A 79 5.35 -13.35 -3.67
CA GLU A 79 6.06 -14.63 -3.50
C GLU A 79 7.49 -14.39 -2.96
N GLU A 80 8.24 -13.45 -3.55
CA GLU A 80 9.55 -13.04 -3.05
C GLU A 80 9.47 -12.51 -1.59
N ALA A 81 8.41 -11.78 -1.22
CA ALA A 81 8.21 -11.30 0.14
C ALA A 81 7.97 -12.45 1.14
N SER A 82 7.35 -13.55 0.69
CA SER A 82 7.21 -14.78 1.48
C SER A 82 8.56 -15.44 1.75
N HIS A 83 9.45 -15.43 0.75
CA HIS A 83 10.84 -15.88 0.91
C HIS A 83 11.62 -14.96 1.85
N GLU A 84 11.55 -13.64 1.70
CA GLU A 84 12.20 -12.68 2.60
C GLU A 84 11.75 -12.86 4.06
N MET A 85 10.45 -13.05 4.30
CA MET A 85 9.94 -13.30 5.65
C MET A 85 10.45 -14.62 6.25
N THR A 86 10.77 -15.61 5.42
CA THR A 86 11.24 -16.93 5.86
C THR A 86 12.77 -16.98 5.99
N LEU A 87 13.47 -16.24 5.13
CA LEU A 87 14.92 -16.12 5.06
C LEU A 87 15.29 -14.63 4.89
N PRO A 88 15.46 -13.88 6.01
CA PRO A 88 15.82 -12.47 5.95
C PRO A 88 17.10 -12.22 5.15
N GLY A 89 17.06 -11.26 4.23
CA GLY A 89 18.16 -10.93 3.33
C GLY A 89 18.01 -11.50 1.90
N PHE A 90 17.00 -12.33 1.64
CA PHE A 90 16.66 -12.81 0.29
C PHE A 90 16.43 -11.66 -0.70
N ALA A 91 15.69 -10.63 -0.30
CA ALA A 91 15.36 -9.47 -1.11
C ALA A 91 16.59 -8.66 -1.55
N ALA A 92 17.68 -8.69 -0.77
CA ALA A 92 18.92 -8.01 -1.10
C ALA A 92 19.62 -8.64 -2.31
N LEU A 93 19.45 -9.96 -2.53
CA LEU A 93 20.02 -10.68 -3.68
C LEU A 93 19.47 -10.17 -5.02
N TYR A 94 18.26 -9.60 -5.01
CA TYR A 94 17.57 -9.07 -6.17
C TYR A 94 17.49 -7.54 -6.17
N ASN A 95 18.24 -6.88 -5.27
CA ASN A 95 18.25 -5.42 -5.10
C ASN A 95 16.85 -4.81 -4.91
N ARG A 96 15.99 -5.48 -4.14
CA ARG A 96 14.62 -5.01 -3.87
C ARG A 96 14.60 -3.94 -2.79
N GLY A 97 13.63 -3.03 -2.89
CA GLY A 97 13.19 -2.23 -1.76
C GLY A 97 12.47 -3.12 -0.75
N VAL A 98 12.58 -2.83 0.54
CA VAL A 98 11.96 -3.63 1.61
C VAL A 98 11.36 -2.70 2.65
N ILE A 99 10.12 -2.97 3.06
CA ILE A 99 9.56 -2.50 4.32
C ILE A 99 9.04 -3.69 5.12
N SER A 100 9.10 -3.60 6.45
CA SER A 100 8.55 -4.60 7.35
C SER A 100 7.85 -3.92 8.51
N PHE A 101 6.69 -4.45 8.90
CA PHE A 101 5.93 -3.93 10.03
C PHE A 101 5.22 -5.07 10.76
N SER A 102 4.99 -4.87 12.05
CA SER A 102 4.32 -5.88 12.88
C SER A 102 3.66 -5.24 14.08
N GLY A 103 2.58 -5.86 14.56
CA GLY A 103 1.86 -5.34 15.72
C GLY A 103 0.86 -6.32 16.27
N GLU A 104 0.55 -6.11 17.56
CA GLU A 104 -0.47 -6.86 18.26
C GLU A 104 -1.86 -6.27 18.03
N TYR A 105 -2.86 -7.14 18.00
CA TYR A 105 -4.24 -6.74 17.82
C TYR A 105 -5.23 -7.72 18.45
N LYS A 106 -6.42 -7.19 18.72
CA LYS A 106 -7.65 -7.94 19.02
C LYS A 106 -8.69 -7.66 17.93
N GLY A 107 -9.65 -8.55 17.76
CA GLY A 107 -10.71 -8.36 16.76
C GLY A 107 -10.22 -8.55 15.32
N SER A 108 -10.85 -7.89 14.34
CA SER A 108 -10.62 -8.12 12.91
C SER A 108 -9.17 -7.86 12.47
N ALA A 109 -8.60 -8.80 11.72
CA ALA A 109 -7.27 -8.64 11.15
C ALA A 109 -7.22 -7.53 10.08
N ASN A 110 -8.29 -7.33 9.32
CA ASN A 110 -8.36 -6.26 8.32
C ASN A 110 -8.29 -4.87 8.98
N THR A 111 -9.11 -4.65 10.01
CA THR A 111 -9.11 -3.38 10.77
C THR A 111 -7.79 -3.15 11.49
N ALA A 112 -7.17 -4.22 12.00
CA ALA A 112 -5.86 -4.12 12.61
C ALA A 112 -4.76 -3.75 11.59
N LEU A 113 -4.84 -4.28 10.37
CA LEU A 113 -3.94 -3.92 9.28
C LEU A 113 -4.08 -2.44 8.88
N GLU A 114 -5.30 -1.93 8.77
CA GLU A 114 -5.54 -0.51 8.49
C GLU A 114 -4.95 0.40 9.59
N LYS A 115 -5.05 -0.02 10.86
CA LYS A 115 -4.54 0.76 11.99
C LYS A 115 -3.02 0.72 12.12
N ILE A 116 -2.38 -0.36 11.70
CA ILE A 116 -0.92 -0.50 11.84
C ILE A 116 -0.16 0.18 10.71
N LEU A 117 -0.72 0.24 9.50
CA LEU A 117 0.01 0.80 8.35
C LEU A 117 0.54 2.23 8.58
N PRO A 118 -0.20 3.16 9.20
CA PRO A 118 0.32 4.49 9.50
C PRO A 118 1.56 4.51 10.41
N THR A 119 1.87 3.45 11.17
CA THR A 119 3.11 3.41 11.98
C THR A 119 4.36 3.31 11.11
N LEU A 120 4.24 2.93 9.83
CA LEU A 120 5.36 2.96 8.87
C LEU A 120 5.89 4.38 8.64
N TYR A 121 5.07 5.40 8.92
CA TYR A 121 5.49 6.80 8.82
C TYR A 121 6.47 7.21 9.92
N ASP A 122 6.61 6.40 10.96
CA ASP A 122 7.49 6.66 12.10
C ASP A 122 8.94 6.25 11.80
N ASP A 123 9.13 5.39 10.80
CA ASP A 123 10.43 4.93 10.35
C ASP A 123 10.80 5.64 9.04
N GLU A 124 11.85 6.47 9.08
CA GLU A 124 12.27 7.27 7.93
C GLU A 124 12.63 6.42 6.71
N ASN A 125 13.19 5.22 6.93
CA ASN A 125 13.55 4.31 5.85
C ASN A 125 12.32 3.74 5.16
N SER A 126 11.31 3.34 5.94
CA SER A 126 10.02 2.86 5.45
C SER A 126 9.28 3.97 4.71
N LEU A 127 9.22 5.17 5.28
CA LEU A 127 8.61 6.33 4.61
C LEU A 127 9.32 6.66 3.30
N ARG A 128 10.66 6.66 3.27
CA ARG A 128 11.45 6.89 2.05
C ARG A 128 11.11 5.88 0.96
N GLN A 129 10.95 4.60 1.32
CA GLN A 129 10.57 3.55 0.37
C GLN A 129 9.12 3.69 -0.10
N LEU A 130 8.19 3.95 0.82
CA LEU A 130 6.77 4.17 0.51
C LEU A 130 6.59 5.28 -0.54
N ILE A 131 7.36 6.36 -0.43
CA ILE A 131 7.30 7.51 -1.35
C ILE A 131 8.40 7.50 -2.42
N TYR A 132 9.12 6.39 -2.62
CA TYR A 132 10.18 6.33 -3.62
C TYR A 132 9.60 6.44 -5.04
N PRO A 133 9.83 7.54 -5.78
CA PRO A 133 9.01 7.86 -6.95
C PRO A 133 9.14 6.86 -8.07
N LYS A 134 10.31 6.23 -8.23
CA LYS A 134 10.63 5.37 -9.37
C LYS A 134 10.22 3.91 -9.18
N ALA A 135 9.83 3.50 -7.97
CA ALA A 135 9.26 2.16 -7.77
C ALA A 135 7.87 2.14 -8.42
N ALA A 136 7.61 1.11 -9.22
CA ALA A 136 6.38 0.96 -10.00
C ALA A 136 5.64 -0.35 -9.70
N ARG A 137 6.29 -1.28 -8.99
CA ARG A 137 5.70 -2.54 -8.56
C ARG A 137 6.01 -2.82 -7.10
N PHE A 138 5.07 -3.44 -6.42
CA PHE A 138 5.27 -3.93 -5.07
C PHE A 138 4.44 -5.19 -4.81
N GLY A 139 4.87 -6.01 -3.85
CA GLY A 139 4.11 -7.17 -3.40
C GLY A 139 4.41 -7.42 -1.93
N CYS A 140 3.44 -7.96 -1.18
CA CYS A 140 3.58 -8.10 0.26
C CYS A 140 3.13 -9.45 0.76
N TRP A 141 3.88 -10.02 1.71
CA TRP A 141 3.49 -11.22 2.41
C TRP A 141 3.25 -10.95 3.89
N GLY A 142 2.33 -11.71 4.50
CA GLY A 142 1.94 -11.55 5.88
C GLY A 142 1.64 -12.86 6.60
N LYS A 143 2.00 -12.95 7.88
CA LYS A 143 1.63 -14.07 8.76
C LYS A 143 0.89 -13.56 10.00
N LEU A 144 -0.10 -14.33 10.45
CA LEU A 144 -0.82 -14.10 11.70
C LEU A 144 -0.38 -15.17 12.71
N LYS A 145 0.07 -14.74 13.89
CA LYS A 145 0.51 -15.62 14.97
C LYS A 145 -0.12 -15.24 16.31
N LYS A 146 0.07 -16.09 17.32
CA LYS A 146 -0.33 -15.78 18.70
C LYS A 146 0.48 -14.56 19.19
N GLY A 147 -0.19 -13.61 19.84
CA GLY A 147 0.46 -12.46 20.47
C GLY A 147 1.16 -12.83 21.77
N ASN A 148 1.92 -11.89 22.33
CA ASN A 148 2.65 -12.08 23.59
C ASN A 148 1.71 -11.96 24.79
N THR A 149 0.66 -11.14 24.69
CA THR A 149 -0.38 -11.03 25.72
C THR A 149 -1.52 -12.04 25.49
N ALA A 150 -2.05 -12.60 26.58
CA ALA A 150 -3.17 -13.54 26.52
C ALA A 150 -4.37 -12.93 25.76
N GLY A 151 -4.86 -13.67 24.76
CA GLY A 151 -5.97 -13.25 23.91
C GLY A 151 -5.60 -12.28 22.77
N ASN A 152 -4.35 -11.81 22.68
CA ASN A 152 -3.87 -11.03 21.54
C ASN A 152 -3.40 -11.94 20.40
N ARG A 153 -3.55 -11.43 19.17
CA ARG A 153 -2.88 -11.95 17.98
C ARG A 153 -1.82 -10.95 17.55
N ARG A 154 -0.82 -11.41 16.81
CA ARG A 154 0.22 -10.57 16.20
C ARG A 154 0.21 -10.80 14.71
N MET A 155 0.26 -9.71 13.94
CA MET A 155 0.50 -9.76 12.51
C MET A 155 1.90 -9.28 12.20
N GLU A 156 2.50 -9.88 11.19
CA GLU A 156 3.83 -9.51 10.68
C GLU A 156 3.73 -9.48 9.17
N PHE A 157 4.20 -8.39 8.57
CA PHE A 157 4.16 -8.16 7.14
C PHE A 157 5.53 -7.70 6.64
N VAL A 158 5.86 -8.12 5.42
CA VAL A 158 6.98 -7.64 4.64
C VAL A 158 6.44 -7.26 3.26
N CYS A 159 6.82 -6.09 2.76
CA CYS A 159 6.54 -5.69 1.38
C CYS A 159 7.85 -5.46 0.64
N LEU A 160 7.92 -5.97 -0.58
CA LEU A 160 9.02 -5.78 -1.50
C LEU A 160 8.64 -4.84 -2.64
N TYR A 161 9.63 -4.10 -3.14
CA TYR A 161 9.48 -3.17 -4.25
C TYR A 161 10.52 -3.48 -5.32
N ASP A 162 10.18 -3.19 -6.56
CA ASP A 162 11.08 -3.37 -7.70
C ASP A 162 12.31 -2.44 -7.67
N LYS A 163 12.29 -1.37 -6.86
CA LYS A 163 13.41 -0.42 -6.68
C LYS A 163 13.54 0.08 -5.23
N LYS A 164 14.76 0.50 -4.84
CA LYS A 164 15.15 0.97 -3.48
C LYS A 164 15.87 2.33 -3.49
#